data_AF-A0A9D6RK65-F1
#
_entry.id   AF-A0A9D6RK65-F1
#
_cell.length_a   1.000
_cell.length_b   1.000
_cell.length_c   1.000
_cell.angle_alpha   90.00
_cell.angle_beta   90.00
_cell.angle_gamma   90.00
#
_symmetry.space_group_name_H-M   'P 1'
#
loop_
_entity.id
_entity.type
_entity.pdbx_description
1 polymer ?
#
loop_
_entity_poly.entity_id
_entity_poly.type
_entity_poly.pdbx_seq_one_letter_code
_entity_poly.pdbx_strand_id
1 'polypeptide(L)'
;MTFLRYFFFVLGAAILASVVGGVFAAVVALISPEFVKGLFSPAASASLPRYAAAVGAIWGVFIGAGVMGFCLGLVTLVHIARVITKRKTDEDSPAAQ
;
A
#
# COMPACT_ATOMS: atom_id res chain seq x y z
N MET A 1 23.92 8.82 -0.35
CA MET A 1 23.69 7.64 0.52
C MET A 1 22.25 7.53 1.08
N THR A 2 21.38 8.54 0.93
CA THR A 2 19.99 8.52 1.44
C THR A 2 19.00 7.81 0.51
N PHE A 3 19.16 7.97 -0.81
CA PHE A 3 18.27 7.35 -1.81
C PHE A 3 18.25 5.81 -1.72
N LEU A 4 19.43 5.18 -1.68
CA LEU A 4 19.55 3.73 -1.62
C LEU A 4 18.87 3.16 -0.36
N ARG A 5 18.97 3.88 0.76
CA ARG A 5 18.29 3.52 2.02
C ARG A 5 16.76 3.55 1.88
N TYR A 6 16.20 4.61 1.28
CA TYR A 6 14.75 4.69 1.05
C TYR A 6 14.26 3.65 0.06
N PHE A 7 15.03 3.38 -0.99
CA PHE A 7 14.74 2.30 -1.93
C PHE A 7 14.62 0.96 -1.20
N PHE A 8 15.60 0.60 -0.36
CA PHE A 8 15.54 -0.65 0.39
C PHE A 8 14.41 -0.69 1.44
N PHE A 9 14.04 0.44 2.04
CA PHE A 9 12.87 0.49 2.92
C PHE A 9 11.57 0.22 2.17
N VAL A 10 11.36 0.86 1.02
CA VAL A 10 10.16 0.66 0.19
C VAL A 10 10.12 -0.76 -0.35
N LEU A 11 11.26 -1.27 -0.86
CA LEU A 11 11.38 -2.64 -1.33
C LEU A 11 11.07 -3.64 -0.21
N GLY A 12 11.65 -3.45 0.98
CA GLY A 12 11.39 -4.30 2.14
C GLY A 12 9.92 -4.26 2.57
N ALA A 13 9.31 -3.08 2.61
CA ALA A 13 7.89 -2.92 2.93
C ALA A 13 6.98 -3.60 1.89
N ALA A 14 7.32 -3.50 0.60
CA ALA A 14 6.58 -4.16 -0.47
C ALA A 14 6.67 -5.69 -0.39
N ILE A 15 7.87 -6.22 -0.12
CA ILE A 15 8.08 -7.67 0.08
C ILE A 15 7.31 -8.13 1.32
N LEU A 16 7.37 -7.39 2.43
CA LEU A 16 6.64 -7.73 3.65
C LEU A 16 5.13 -7.73 3.42
N ALA A 17 4.59 -6.70 2.74
CA ALA A 17 3.18 -6.62 2.40
C ALA A 17 2.74 -7.79 1.50
N SER A 18 3.60 -8.20 0.56
CA SER A 18 3.37 -9.39 -0.27
C SER A 18 3.31 -10.67 0.57
N VAL A 19 4.29 -10.88 1.46
CA VAL A 19 4.33 -12.05 2.34
C VAL A 19 3.09 -12.10 3.24
N VAL A 20 2.74 -10.98 3.86
CA VAL A 20 1.56 -10.88 4.74
C VAL A 20 0.26 -11.18 3.96
N GLY A 21 0.09 -10.60 2.76
CA GLY A 21 -1.06 -10.86 1.92
C GLY A 21 -1.18 -12.33 1.50
N GLY A 22 -0.05 -12.96 1.14
CA GLY A 22 -0.01 -14.36 0.77
C GLY A 22 -0.31 -15.31 1.94
N VAL A 23 0.29 -15.07 3.10
CA VAL A 23 0.00 -15.85 4.32
C VAL A 23 -1.47 -15.69 4.72
N PHE A 24 -2.00 -14.47 4.70
CA PHE A 24 -3.40 -14.21 5.00
C PHE A 24 -4.34 -15.00 4.09
N ALA A 25 -4.14 -14.93 2.77
CA ALA A 25 -4.99 -15.66 1.82
C ALA A 25 -4.83 -17.18 1.93
N ALA A 26 -3.62 -17.68 2.23
CA ALA A 26 -3.40 -19.10 2.48
C ALA A 26 -4.19 -19.60 3.70
N VAL A 27 -4.17 -18.84 4.80
CA VAL A 27 -4.94 -19.14 6.02
C VAL A 27 -6.44 -19.10 5.74
N VAL A 28 -6.91 -18.10 4.99
CA VAL A 28 -8.32 -18.02 4.57
C VAL A 28 -8.73 -19.26 3.76
N ALA A 29 -7.87 -19.76 2.87
CA ALA A 29 -8.15 -20.97 2.10
C ALA A 29 -8.20 -22.25 2.94
N LEU A 30 -7.48 -22.30 4.07
CA LEU A 30 -7.54 -23.43 5.01
C LEU A 30 -8.80 -23.40 5.87
N ILE A 31 -9.24 -22.22 6.30
CA ILE A 31 -10.42 -22.05 7.16
C ILE A 31 -11.72 -22.09 6.35
N SER A 32 -11.73 -21.47 5.16
CA SER A 32 -12.91 -21.32 4.31
C SER A 32 -12.59 -21.57 2.83
N PRO A 33 -12.40 -22.85 2.44
CA PRO A 33 -12.09 -23.20 1.05
C PRO A 33 -13.23 -22.86 0.09
N GLU A 34 -14.49 -22.93 0.51
CA GLU A 34 -15.65 -22.62 -0.34
C GLU A 34 -15.70 -21.12 -0.71
N PHE A 35 -15.33 -20.23 0.22
CA PHE A 35 -15.19 -18.81 -0.07
C PHE A 35 -14.14 -18.55 -1.15
N VAL A 36 -12.96 -19.18 -1.02
CA VAL A 36 -11.87 -19.02 -1.98
C VAL A 36 -12.22 -19.60 -3.36
N LYS A 37 -12.91 -20.75 -3.40
CA LYS A 37 -13.41 -21.33 -4.66
C LYS A 37 -14.39 -20.40 -5.36
N GLY A 38 -15.35 -19.84 -4.62
CA GLY A 38 -16.35 -18.94 -5.18
C GLY A 38 -15.76 -17.60 -5.63
N LEU A 39 -14.77 -17.08 -4.92
CA LEU A 39 -14.20 -15.76 -5.17
C LEU A 39 -13.14 -15.75 -6.28
N PHE A 40 -12.39 -16.85 -6.43
CA PHE A 40 -11.28 -16.91 -7.38
C PHE A 40 -11.38 -17.99 -8.46
N SER A 41 -12.38 -18.88 -8.40
CA SER A 41 -12.61 -19.94 -9.40
C SER A 41 -11.33 -20.67 -9.85
N PRO A 42 -10.52 -21.21 -8.91
CA PRO A 42 -9.28 -21.89 -9.25
C PRO A 42 -9.56 -23.16 -10.07
N ALA A 43 -8.64 -23.50 -10.98
CA ALA A 43 -8.73 -24.73 -11.77
C ALA A 43 -8.82 -25.97 -10.87
N ALA A 44 -9.62 -26.96 -11.26
CA ALA A 44 -9.91 -28.15 -10.45
C ALA A 44 -8.66 -28.97 -10.04
N SER A 45 -7.55 -28.83 -10.77
CA SER A 45 -6.27 -29.49 -10.49
C SER A 45 -5.31 -28.67 -9.62
N ALA A 46 -5.64 -27.43 -9.27
CA ALA A 46 -4.75 -26.55 -8.51
C ALA A 46 -4.91 -26.75 -7.00
N SER A 47 -3.79 -26.81 -6.28
CA SER A 47 -3.78 -26.75 -4.81
C SER A 47 -4.35 -25.41 -4.33
N LEU A 48 -5.53 -25.43 -3.71
CA LEU A 48 -6.29 -24.24 -3.29
C LEU A 48 -5.47 -23.27 -2.41
N PRO A 49 -4.75 -23.73 -1.36
CA PRO A 49 -4.02 -22.82 -0.48
C PRO A 49 -2.85 -22.13 -1.18
N ARG A 50 -2.16 -22.83 -2.10
CA ARG A 50 -1.06 -22.26 -2.89
C ARG A 50 -1.56 -21.20 -3.87
N TYR A 51 -2.70 -21.48 -4.51
CA TYR A 51 -3.32 -20.53 -5.42
C TYR A 51 -3.76 -19.28 -4.66
N ALA A 52 -4.45 -19.45 -3.53
CA ALA A 52 -4.84 -18.34 -2.67
C ALA A 52 -3.64 -17.54 -2.17
N ALA A 53 -2.56 -18.22 -1.76
CA ALA A 53 -1.31 -17.57 -1.34
C ALA A 53 -0.71 -16.69 -2.45
N ALA A 54 -0.64 -17.19 -3.69
CA ALA A 54 -0.12 -16.43 -4.81
C ALA A 54 -0.97 -15.18 -5.11
N VAL A 55 -2.29 -15.36 -5.12
CA VAL A 55 -3.23 -14.24 -5.33
C VAL A 55 -3.14 -13.22 -4.18
N GLY A 56 -3.12 -13.69 -2.94
CA GLY A 56 -2.94 -12.85 -1.76
C GLY A 56 -1.63 -12.08 -1.77
N ALA A 57 -0.54 -12.68 -2.26
CA ALA A 57 0.75 -12.02 -2.39
C ALA A 57 0.74 -10.87 -3.40
N ILE A 58 0.02 -11.05 -4.51
CA ILE A 58 -0.18 -9.99 -5.54
C ILE A 58 -1.00 -8.85 -4.94
N TRP A 59 -2.16 -9.16 -4.33
CA TRP A 59 -3.01 -8.15 -3.70
C TRP A 59 -2.30 -7.42 -2.56
N GLY A 60 -1.47 -8.12 -1.78
CA GLY A 60 -0.65 -7.52 -0.72
C GLY A 60 0.27 -6.42 -1.24
N VAL A 61 0.91 -6.62 -2.40
CA VAL A 61 1.75 -5.58 -3.03
C VAL A 61 0.92 -4.37 -3.44
N PHE A 62 -0.23 -4.58 -4.11
CA PHE A 62 -1.08 -3.48 -4.58
C PHE A 62 -1.67 -2.67 -3.44
N ILE A 63 -2.15 -3.33 -2.37
CA ILE A 63 -2.66 -2.65 -1.17
C ILE A 63 -1.53 -1.86 -0.51
N GLY A 64 -0.35 -2.46 -0.35
CA GLY A 64 0.82 -1.78 0.21
C GLY A 64 1.21 -0.53 -0.60
N ALA A 65 1.25 -0.65 -1.93
CA ALA A 65 1.52 0.48 -2.83
C ALA A 65 0.44 1.57 -2.73
N GLY A 66 -0.84 1.17 -2.67
CA GLY A 66 -1.97 2.10 -2.51
C GLY A 66 -1.91 2.88 -1.21
N VAL A 67 -1.66 2.22 -0.08
CA VAL A 67 -1.51 2.87 1.23
C VAL A 67 -0.32 3.83 1.23
N MET A 68 0.83 3.40 0.69
CA MET A 68 2.01 4.26 0.59
C MET A 68 1.74 5.51 -0.26
N GLY A 69 1.13 5.33 -1.44
CA GLY A 69 0.76 6.43 -2.32
C GLY A 69 -0.20 7.40 -1.65
N PHE A 70 -1.19 6.89 -0.93
CA PHE A 70 -2.14 7.70 -0.17
C PHE A 70 -1.45 8.52 0.93
N CYS A 71 -0.56 7.90 1.72
CA CYS A 71 0.19 8.61 2.77
C CYS A 71 1.08 9.73 2.18
N LEU A 72 1.80 9.44 1.10
CA LEU A 72 2.63 10.45 0.41
C LEU A 72 1.77 11.58 -0.17
N GLY A 73 0.61 11.24 -0.73
CA GLY A 73 -0.38 12.21 -1.21
C GLY A 73 -0.85 13.16 -0.10
N LEU A 74 -1.23 12.62 1.06
CA LEU A 74 -1.62 13.43 2.22
C LEU A 74 -0.51 14.36 2.70
N VAL A 75 0.73 13.85 2.82
CA VAL A 75 1.88 14.67 3.22
C VAL A 75 2.12 15.82 2.23
N THR A 76 1.96 15.53 0.94
CA THR A 76 2.11 16.51 -0.14
C THR A 76 1.01 17.58 -0.07
N LEU A 77 -0.25 17.19 0.11
CA LEU A 77 -1.38 18.12 0.26
C LEU A 77 -1.20 19.02 1.48
N VAL A 78 -0.75 18.48 2.62
CA VAL A 78 -0.47 19.27 3.82
C VAL A 78 0.66 20.28 3.59
N HIS A 79 1.71 19.89 2.85
CA HIS A 79 2.79 20.82 2.48
C HIS A 79 2.29 21.94 1.57
N ILE A 80 1.49 21.61 0.55
CA ILE A 80 0.92 22.60 -0.36
C ILE A 80 0.02 23.57 0.42
N ALA A 81 -0.87 23.07 1.27
CA ALA A 81 -1.74 23.89 2.10
C ALA A 81 -0.94 24.87 2.97
N ARG A 82 0.13 24.38 3.64
CA ARG A 82 1.01 25.24 4.46
C ARG A 82 1.70 26.33 3.65
N VAL A 83 2.18 26.01 2.44
CA VAL A 83 2.84 27.00 1.55
C VAL A 83 1.85 28.07 1.09
N ILE A 84 0.62 27.66 0.75
CA ILE A 84 -0.44 28.60 0.34
C ILE A 84 -0.85 29.50 1.51
N THR A 85 -1.07 28.94 2.71
CA THR A 85 -1.39 29.74 3.90
C THR A 85 -0.27 30.72 4.22
N LYS A 86 0.99 30.28 4.17
CA LYS A 86 2.15 31.17 4.42
C LYS A 86 2.23 32.31 3.40
N ARG A 87 2.07 32.02 2.10
CA ARG A 87 2.05 33.07 1.06
C ARG A 87 0.94 34.07 1.30
N LYS A 88 -0.26 33.62 1.69
CA LYS A 88 -1.39 34.50 1.98
C LYS A 88 -1.10 35.41 3.18
N THR A 89 -0.43 34.90 4.23
CA THR A 89 0.00 35.70 5.37
C THR A 89 1.07 36.74 5.00
N ASP A 90 2.01 36.39 4.10
CA ASP A 90 3.05 37.32 3.64
C ASP A 90 2.46 38.41 2.71
N GLU A 91 1.41 38.12 1.93
CA GLU A 91 0.68 39.09 1.10
C GLU A 91 -0.24 40.02 1.91
N ASP A 92 -0.91 39.50 2.95
CA ASP A 92 -1.77 40.28 3.86
C ASP A 92 -0.97 41.08 4.91
N SER A 93 0.37 41.10 4.82
CA SER A 93 1.24 41.95 5.63
C SER A 93 1.75 43.14 4.80
N PRO A 94 0.91 44.14 4.45
CA PRO A 94 1.39 45.35 3.82
C PRO A 94 2.13 46.20 4.86
N ALA A 95 3.33 46.66 4.50
CA ALA A 95 3.91 47.90 4.95
C ALA A 95 3.83 48.16 6.48
N ALA A 96 4.53 47.36 7.28
CA ALA A 96 4.99 47.83 8.59
C ALA A 96 6.46 48.27 8.46
N GLN A 97 6.60 49.53 8.04
CA GLN A 97 7.75 50.44 8.19
C GLN A 97 8.92 50.28 7.21
#